data_AF-A0A8I1R263-F1
#
_entry.id   AF-A0A8I1R263-F1
#
_cell.length_a   1.000
_cell.length_b   1.000
_cell.length_c   1.000
_cell.angle_alpha   90.00
_cell.angle_beta   90.00
_cell.angle_gamma   90.00
#
_symmetry.space_group_name_H-M   'P 1'
#
loop_
_entity.id
_entity.type
_entity.pdbx_description
1 polymer ?
#
loop_
_entity_poly.entity_id
_entity_poly.type
_entity_poly.pdbx_seq_one_letter_code
_entity_poly.pdbx_strand_id
1 'polypeptide(L)'
;MSGNTRGGVAVNPKLEWKRFDALPAAIRRVYALAPFDYALSAAERGWKDYRRAGKTVAEFKAREVAWICAHLQKQARKTYGPDHPDAQRSRLERRP
;
A
#
# COMPACT_ATOMS: atom_id res chain seq x y z
N MET A 1 -1.41 -23.96 -12.98
CA MET A 1 -1.76 -22.61 -13.50
C MET A 1 -1.73 -21.66 -12.32
N SER A 2 -0.72 -20.77 -12.21
CA SER A 2 -0.68 -19.82 -11.09
C SER A 2 -1.84 -18.85 -11.25
N GLY A 3 -2.73 -18.77 -10.26
CA GLY A 3 -3.85 -17.84 -10.30
C GLY A 3 -3.33 -16.42 -10.46
N ASN A 4 -4.03 -15.61 -11.26
CA ASN A 4 -3.74 -14.18 -11.36
C ASN A 4 -4.20 -13.49 -10.06
N THR A 5 -3.52 -13.73 -8.95
CA THR A 5 -3.85 -13.11 -7.66
C THR A 5 -2.67 -12.30 -7.14
N ARG A 6 -2.95 -11.12 -6.59
CA ARG A 6 -1.98 -10.28 -5.86
C ARG A 6 -2.57 -9.91 -4.52
N GLY A 7 -1.86 -10.24 -3.43
CA GLY A 7 -2.36 -10.05 -2.07
C GLY A 7 -3.71 -10.73 -1.81
N GLY A 8 -3.98 -11.88 -2.45
CA GLY A 8 -5.24 -12.62 -2.33
C GLY A 8 -6.41 -12.08 -3.18
N VAL A 9 -6.18 -11.04 -3.98
CA VAL A 9 -7.19 -10.44 -4.87
C VAL A 9 -6.97 -10.91 -6.31
N ALA A 10 -8.02 -11.38 -6.98
CA ALA A 10 -7.96 -11.68 -8.41
C ALA A 10 -7.69 -10.42 -9.23
N VAL A 11 -6.67 -10.46 -10.07
CA VAL A 11 -6.20 -9.34 -10.90
C VAL A 11 -6.19 -9.71 -12.38
N ASN A 12 -6.37 -8.71 -13.25
CA ASN A 12 -6.13 -8.85 -14.67
C ASN A 12 -4.82 -8.11 -14.99
N PRO A 13 -3.75 -8.80 -15.45
CA PRO A 13 -2.45 -8.17 -15.67
C PRO A 13 -2.49 -6.94 -16.59
N LYS A 14 -3.26 -6.98 -17.68
CA LYS A 14 -3.40 -5.85 -18.61
C LYS A 14 -4.06 -4.64 -17.94
N LEU A 15 -5.02 -4.89 -17.06
CA LEU A 15 -5.72 -3.83 -16.34
C LEU A 15 -4.86 -3.23 -15.24
N GLU A 16 -4.07 -4.06 -14.55
CA GLU A 16 -3.11 -3.59 -13.53
C GLU A 16 -2.05 -2.68 -14.15
N TRP A 17 -1.53 -3.01 -15.33
CA TRP A 17 -0.61 -2.12 -16.06
C TRP A 17 -1.26 -0.77 -16.38
N LYS A 18 -2.50 -0.76 -16.91
CA LYS A 18 -3.24 0.48 -17.16
C LYS A 18 -3.46 1.30 -15.89
N ARG A 19 -3.75 0.65 -14.76
CA ARG A 19 -3.93 1.30 -13.46
C ARG A 19 -2.64 1.91 -12.95
N PHE A 20 -1.52 1.19 -13.11
CA PHE A 20 -0.21 1.70 -12.77
C PHE A 20 0.09 2.98 -13.53
N ASP A 21 -0.10 2.97 -14.86
CA ASP A 21 0.17 4.14 -15.71
C ASP A 21 -0.75 5.33 -15.45
N ALA A 22 -1.96 5.09 -14.94
CA ALA A 22 -2.88 6.14 -14.53
C ALA A 22 -2.45 6.86 -13.23
N LEU A 23 -1.52 6.30 -12.46
CA LEU A 23 -1.02 6.89 -11.22
C LEU A 23 0.08 7.93 -11.50
N PRO A 24 0.19 8.99 -10.67
CA PRO A 24 1.31 9.92 -10.75
C PRO A 24 2.66 9.21 -10.58
N ALA A 25 3.71 9.70 -11.25
CA ALA A 25 5.05 9.09 -11.21
C ALA A 25 5.58 8.88 -9.78
N ALA A 26 5.32 9.82 -8.87
CA ALA A 26 5.72 9.70 -7.47
C ALA A 26 5.05 8.50 -6.76
N ILE A 27 3.80 8.18 -7.12
CA ILE A 27 3.05 7.05 -6.55
C ILE A 27 3.49 5.74 -7.19
N ARG A 28 3.70 5.73 -8.51
CA ARG A 28 4.29 4.58 -9.22
C ARG A 28 5.60 4.14 -8.57
N ARG A 29 6.45 5.09 -8.18
CA ARG A 29 7.71 4.79 -7.48
C ARG A 29 7.51 4.15 -6.10
N VAL A 30 6.46 4.53 -5.36
CA VAL A 30 6.15 3.90 -4.06
C VAL A 30 5.80 2.42 -4.28
N TYR A 31 4.91 2.13 -5.21
CA TYR A 31 4.49 0.76 -5.51
C TYR A 31 5.59 -0.10 -6.14
N ALA A 32 6.46 0.49 -6.96
CA ALA A 32 7.61 -0.21 -7.54
C ALA A 32 8.68 -0.61 -6.50
N LEU A 33 8.78 0.13 -5.38
CA LEU A 33 9.71 -0.14 -4.29
C LEU A 33 9.08 -0.95 -3.15
N ALA A 34 7.80 -1.28 -3.25
CA ALA A 34 7.09 -1.94 -2.18
C ALA A 34 7.56 -3.41 -2.07
N PRO A 35 7.78 -3.94 -0.85
CA PRO A 35 8.30 -5.31 -0.66
C PRO A 35 7.27 -6.41 -0.92
N PHE A 36 6.04 -6.04 -1.27
CA PHE A 36 4.95 -6.97 -1.56
C PHE A 36 4.18 -6.55 -2.82
N ASP A 37 3.59 -7.54 -3.48
CA ASP A 37 2.70 -7.31 -4.61
C ASP A 37 1.32 -6.82 -4.15
N TYR A 38 1.03 -5.56 -4.47
CA TYR A 38 -0.26 -4.93 -4.19
C TYR A 38 -1.14 -4.87 -5.44
N ALA A 39 -2.45 -5.03 -5.23
CA ALA A 39 -3.44 -4.76 -6.28
C ALA A 39 -3.64 -3.25 -6.44
N LEU A 40 -3.46 -2.74 -7.65
CA LEU A 40 -3.48 -1.31 -7.95
C LEU A 40 -4.90 -0.74 -8.07
N SER A 41 -5.92 -1.59 -8.06
CA SER A 41 -7.33 -1.18 -8.10
C SER A 41 -7.71 -0.24 -6.96
N ALA A 42 -7.24 -0.51 -5.74
CA ALA A 42 -7.49 0.31 -4.57
C ALA A 42 -6.71 1.63 -4.64
N ALA A 43 -5.47 1.60 -5.11
CA ALA A 43 -4.62 2.77 -5.28
C ALA A 43 -5.21 3.74 -6.32
N GLU A 44 -5.62 3.23 -7.48
CA GLU A 44 -6.22 4.01 -8.56
C GLU A 44 -7.52 4.70 -8.09
N ARG A 45 -8.40 3.94 -7.42
CA ARG A 45 -9.64 4.49 -6.86
C ARG A 45 -9.35 5.56 -5.80
N GLY A 46 -8.45 5.25 -4.85
CA GLY A 46 -8.04 6.18 -3.81
C GLY A 46 -7.45 7.48 -4.38
N TRP A 47 -6.66 7.39 -5.45
CA TRP A 47 -6.12 8.56 -6.14
C TRP A 47 -7.22 9.40 -6.81
N LYS A 48 -8.20 8.78 -7.47
CA LYS A 48 -9.35 9.47 -8.06
C LYS A 48 -10.14 10.24 -7.00
N ASP A 49 -10.41 9.62 -5.85
CA ASP A 49 -11.14 10.25 -4.75
C ASP A 49 -10.34 11.41 -4.12
N TYR A 50 -9.04 11.23 -3.90
CA TYR A 50 -8.14 12.27 -3.39
C TYR A 50 -8.08 13.48 -4.32
N ARG A 51 -7.88 13.22 -5.62
CA ARG A 51 -7.87 14.28 -6.63
C ARG A 51 -9.20 15.03 -6.67
N ARG A 52 -10.33 14.32 -6.58
CA ARG A 52 -11.67 14.95 -6.54
C ARG A 52 -11.86 15.84 -5.29
N ALA A 53 -11.24 15.46 -4.18
CA ALA A 53 -11.23 16.24 -2.94
C ALA A 53 -10.21 17.40 -2.94
N GLY A 54 -9.55 17.68 -4.07
CA GLY A 54 -8.54 18.75 -4.18
C GLY A 54 -7.22 18.44 -3.47
N LYS A 55 -6.99 17.17 -3.10
CA LYS A 55 -5.77 16.73 -2.41
C LYS A 55 -4.59 16.59 -3.37
N THR A 56 -3.40 16.84 -2.84
CA THR A 56 -2.16 16.82 -3.61
C THR A 56 -1.61 15.40 -3.77
N VAL A 57 -0.74 15.22 -4.77
CA VAL A 57 0.04 13.98 -4.95
C VAL A 57 0.91 13.69 -3.72
N ALA A 58 1.43 14.72 -3.05
CA ALA A 58 2.28 14.57 -1.87
C ALA A 58 1.50 14.01 -0.67
N GLU A 59 0.29 14.50 -0.41
CA GLU A 59 -0.60 13.96 0.64
C GLU A 59 -0.96 12.51 0.36
N PHE A 60 -1.30 12.18 -0.89
CA PHE A 60 -1.61 10.80 -1.27
C PHE A 60 -0.39 9.89 -1.12
N LYS A 61 0.81 10.33 -1.55
CA LYS A 61 2.06 9.60 -1.37
C LYS A 61 2.33 9.28 0.11
N ALA A 62 2.17 10.27 0.99
CA ALA A 62 2.39 10.08 2.43
C ALA A 62 1.45 9.03 3.01
N ARG A 63 0.16 9.06 2.62
CA ARG A 63 -0.82 8.03 3.01
C ARG A 63 -0.42 6.64 2.53
N GLU A 64 -0.04 6.49 1.27
CA GLU A 64 0.30 5.17 0.69
C GLU A 64 1.55 4.58 1.37
N VAL A 65 2.56 5.40 1.66
CA VAL A 65 3.74 4.97 2.42
C VAL A 65 3.34 4.52 3.83
N ALA A 66 2.53 5.31 4.54
CA ALA A 66 2.05 4.95 5.88
C ALA A 66 1.28 3.62 5.88
N TRP A 67 0.46 3.38 4.85
CA TRP A 67 -0.28 2.13 4.69
C TRP A 67 0.63 0.92 4.47
N ILE A 68 1.65 1.05 3.60
CA ILE A 68 2.65 -0.02 3.38
C ILE A 68 3.43 -0.31 4.67
N CYS A 69 3.88 0.72 5.39
CA CYS A 69 4.55 0.56 6.68
C CYS A 69 3.66 -0.15 7.71
N ALA A 70 2.38 0.22 7.81
CA ALA A 70 1.44 -0.44 8.72
C ALA A 70 1.22 -1.92 8.35
N HIS A 71 1.17 -2.22 7.05
CA HIS A 71 1.09 -3.60 6.58
C HIS A 71 2.36 -4.38 6.98
N LEU A 72 3.55 -3.81 6.75
CA LEU A 72 4.82 -4.42 7.16
C LEU A 72 4.83 -4.74 8.66
N GLN A 73 4.43 -3.80 9.51
CA GLN A 73 4.34 -4.03 10.95
C GLN A 73 3.35 -5.17 11.30
N LYS A 74 2.21 -5.24 10.60
CA LYS A 74 1.24 -6.32 10.80
C LYS A 74 1.80 -7.68 10.41
N GLN A 75 2.56 -7.77 9.31
CA GLN A 75 3.22 -9.02 8.93
C GLN A 75 4.35 -9.38 9.89
N ALA A 76 5.19 -8.41 10.27
CA ALA A 76 6.23 -8.62 11.26
C ALA A 76 5.67 -9.16 12.58
N ARG A 77 4.56 -8.59 13.06
CA ARG A 77 3.85 -9.08 14.26
C ARG A 77 3.33 -10.51 14.09
N LYS A 78 2.79 -10.85 12.91
CA LYS A 78 2.28 -12.19 12.63
C LYS A 78 3.41 -13.23 12.57
N THR A 79 4.55 -12.86 12.01
CA THR A 79 5.68 -13.77 11.76
C THR A 79 6.60 -13.91 12.96
N TYR A 80 6.94 -12.79 13.62
CA TYR A 80 7.95 -12.75 14.69
C TYR A 80 7.37 -12.52 16.08
N GLY A 81 6.06 -12.30 16.18
CA GLY A 81 5.38 -12.01 17.44
C GLY A 81 5.38 -10.52 17.82
N PRO A 82 4.66 -10.16 18.90
CA PRO A 82 4.43 -8.77 19.30
C PRO A 82 5.65 -8.04 19.88
N ASP A 83 6.67 -8.78 20.34
CA ASP A 83 7.85 -8.21 21.01
C ASP A 83 8.98 -7.83 20.02
N HIS A 84 8.84 -8.21 18.75
CA HIS A 84 9.82 -7.88 17.72
C HIS A 84 9.86 -6.35 17.45
N PRO A 85 11.04 -5.72 17.27
CA PRO A 85 11.14 -4.27 17.05
C PRO A 85 10.32 -3.78 15.84
N ASP A 86 10.30 -4.53 14.74
CA ASP A 86 9.50 -4.20 13.55
C ASP A 86 7.99 -4.47 13.71
N ALA A 87 7.59 -5.16 14.77
CA ALA A 87 6.19 -5.40 15.12
C ALA A 87 5.62 -4.32 16.06
N GLN A 88 6.45 -3.42 16.57
CA GLN A 88 6.04 -2.39 17.51
C GLN A 88 5.11 -1.38 16.84
N ARG A 89 3.86 -1.32 17.32
CA ARG A 89 2.97 -0.17 17.09
C ARG A 89 3.64 1.08 17.65
N SER A 90 3.40 2.21 16.99
CA SER A 90 3.91 3.52 17.38
C SER A 90 3.86 3.71 18.91
N ARG A 91 4.94 4.24 19.50
CA ARG A 91 5.04 4.51 20.96
C ARG A 91 3.86 5.35 21.49
N LEU A 92 3.13 6.05 20.62
CA LEU A 92 1.94 6.84 20.94
C LEU A 92 0.69 6.00 21.25
N GLU A 93 0.64 4.73 20.82
CA GLU A 93 -0.44 3.80 21.15
C GLU A 93 -0.23 3.10 22.50
N ARG A 94 0.99 3.18 23.06
CA ARG A 94 1.27 2.82 24.46
C ARG A 94 0.97 4.02 25.36
N ARG A 95 -0.28 4.47 25.43
CA ARG A 95 -0.70 5.31 26.56
C ARG A 95 -1.29 4.40 27.66
N PRO A 96 -0.89 4.58 28.93
CA PRO A 96 -1.46 3.85 30.06
C PRO A 96 -2.95 4.17 30.24
#